data_AF-A0A1I7VT90-F1
#
_entry.id   AF-A0A1I7VT90-F1
#
_cell.length_a   1.000
_cell.length_b   1.000
_cell.length_c   1.000
_cell.angle_alpha   90.00
_cell.angle_beta   90.00
_cell.angle_gamma   90.00
#
_symmetry.space_group_name_H-M   'P 1'
#
loop_
_entity.id
_entity.type
_entity.pdbx_description
1 polymer ?
#
loop_
_entity_poly.entity_id
_entity_poly.type
_entity_poly.pdbx_seq_one_letter_code
_entity_poly.pdbx_strand_id
1 'polypeptide(L)'
;MRAKLEGDETKMCLYALQGGMLDEAHSIFFEKVAPNMIISDNYECLGELGGLFEEVSDRIPAWGPGGQIFTDFHQIKKRLEEIGSDEQVKEIIEWAHSLELRLVAMPVTNPLQRLAATVVSKYVFKLIYGYEGTETENLPLSYEDKLEIASDLEILPNFTMDCTASPKSVVSCNSSGQRCSPS
;
A
#
# COMPACT_ATOMS: atom_id res chain seq x y z
N MET A 1 21.10 -26.63 8.10
CA MET A 1 21.72 -27.16 6.85
C MET A 1 20.76 -27.94 5.95
N ARG A 2 19.70 -28.63 6.44
CA ARG A 2 18.74 -29.33 5.56
C ARG A 2 17.81 -28.41 4.74
N ALA A 3 17.32 -27.30 5.30
CA ALA A 3 16.46 -26.37 4.54
C ALA A 3 17.10 -25.83 3.25
N LYS A 4 18.41 -25.52 3.27
CA LYS A 4 19.18 -25.07 2.11
C LYS A 4 19.29 -26.12 0.99
N LEU A 5 19.06 -27.40 1.32
CA LEU A 5 19.03 -28.52 0.37
C LEU A 5 17.61 -28.81 -0.15
N GLU A 6 16.57 -28.33 0.53
CA GLU A 6 15.15 -28.55 0.18
C GLU A 6 14.51 -27.35 -0.55
N GLY A 7 15.20 -26.21 -0.65
CA GLY A 7 14.70 -25.04 -1.36
C GLY A 7 13.55 -24.30 -0.67
N ASP A 8 13.30 -24.61 0.61
CA ASP A 8 12.25 -23.97 1.40
C ASP A 8 12.77 -22.63 1.97
N GLU A 9 12.60 -21.57 1.17
CA GLU A 9 13.08 -20.22 1.48
C GLU A 9 12.44 -19.66 2.76
N THR A 10 11.17 -20.02 3.03
CA THR A 10 10.46 -19.63 4.26
C THR A 10 11.13 -20.24 5.49
N LYS A 11 11.42 -21.55 5.48
CA LYS A 11 12.16 -22.18 6.59
C LYS A 11 13.58 -21.64 6.72
N MET A 12 14.25 -21.34 5.61
CA MET A 12 15.58 -20.73 5.66
C MET A 12 15.54 -19.36 6.33
N CYS A 13 14.58 -18.52 5.96
CA CYS A 13 14.36 -17.22 6.57
C CYS A 13 14.12 -17.33 8.08
N LEU A 14 13.20 -18.22 8.48
CA LEU A 14 12.88 -18.45 9.89
C LEU A 14 14.09 -18.92 10.70
N TYR A 15 14.87 -19.88 10.18
CA TYR A 15 16.06 -20.37 10.88
C TYR A 15 17.18 -19.33 10.96
N ALA A 16 17.34 -18.50 9.93
CA ALA A 16 18.28 -17.39 9.97
C ALA A 16 17.87 -16.38 11.06
N LEU A 17 16.58 -16.05 11.14
CA LEU A 17 16.03 -15.14 12.15
C LEU A 17 16.24 -15.68 13.57
N GLN A 18 15.85 -16.93 13.82
CA GLN A 18 16.03 -17.61 15.11
C GLN A 18 17.51 -17.78 15.49
N GLY A 19 18.38 -17.95 14.51
CA GLY A 19 19.83 -18.01 14.69
C GLY A 19 20.49 -16.65 14.94
N GLY A 20 19.74 -15.55 14.94
CA GLY A 20 20.26 -14.19 15.11
C GLY A 20 21.03 -13.68 13.88
N MET A 21 20.94 -14.36 12.74
CA MET A 21 21.54 -13.95 11.47
C MET A 21 20.62 -12.94 10.79
N LEU A 22 20.46 -11.75 11.39
CA LEU A 22 19.44 -10.79 11.01
C LEU A 22 19.58 -10.28 9.57
N ASP A 23 20.79 -10.01 9.09
CA ASP A 23 21.03 -9.53 7.72
C ASP A 23 20.60 -10.58 6.67
N GLU A 24 20.96 -11.85 6.89
CA GLU A 24 20.59 -12.96 6.01
C GLU A 24 19.07 -13.19 6.06
N ALA A 25 18.48 -13.18 7.26
CA ALA A 25 17.05 -13.34 7.44
C ALA A 25 16.27 -12.23 6.71
N HIS A 26 16.71 -11.00 6.87
CA HIS A 26 16.13 -9.81 6.25
C HIS A 26 16.22 -9.86 4.72
N SER A 27 17.39 -10.18 4.15
CA SER A 27 17.55 -10.32 2.70
C SER A 27 16.63 -11.41 2.14
N ILE A 28 16.59 -12.60 2.76
CA ILE A 28 15.70 -13.69 2.30
C ILE A 28 14.22 -13.28 2.43
N PHE A 29 13.85 -12.61 3.52
CA PHE A 29 12.47 -12.13 3.73
C PHE A 29 12.05 -11.16 2.64
N PHE A 30 12.87 -10.12 2.42
CA PHE A 30 12.58 -9.02 1.52
C PHE A 30 12.62 -9.40 0.04
N GLU A 31 13.60 -10.21 -0.36
CA GLU A 31 13.84 -10.51 -1.77
C GLU A 31 12.91 -11.60 -2.29
N LYS A 32 12.44 -12.48 -1.40
CA LYS A 32 11.81 -13.74 -1.80
C LYS A 32 10.56 -14.08 -1.01
N VAL A 33 10.67 -14.25 0.31
CA VAL A 33 9.61 -14.86 1.11
C VAL A 33 8.37 -13.97 1.17
N ALA A 34 8.52 -12.70 1.58
CA ALA A 34 7.39 -11.79 1.66
C ALA A 34 6.77 -11.52 0.28
N PRO A 35 7.53 -11.20 -0.79
CA PRO A 35 6.96 -11.09 -2.14
C PRO A 35 6.17 -12.32 -2.60
N ASN A 36 6.71 -13.54 -2.40
CA ASN A 36 6.01 -14.78 -2.76
C ASN A 36 4.70 -14.95 -1.98
N MET A 37 4.71 -14.65 -0.68
CA MET A 37 3.51 -14.73 0.16
C MET A 37 2.44 -13.72 -0.26
N ILE A 38 2.82 -12.50 -0.63
CA ILE A 38 1.91 -11.49 -1.19
C ILE A 38 1.26 -12.01 -2.48
N ILE A 39 2.06 -12.50 -3.42
CA ILE A 39 1.59 -12.92 -4.74
C ILE A 39 0.71 -14.17 -4.66
N SER A 40 0.96 -15.03 -3.67
CA SER A 40 0.21 -16.27 -3.45
C SER A 40 -0.96 -16.11 -2.47
N ASP A 41 -1.29 -14.87 -2.07
CA ASP A 41 -2.32 -14.54 -1.08
C ASP A 41 -2.16 -15.26 0.28
N ASN A 42 -0.93 -15.64 0.64
CA ASN A 42 -0.64 -16.32 1.91
C ASN A 42 -0.35 -15.30 3.03
N TYR A 43 -1.38 -14.50 3.36
CA TYR A 43 -1.28 -13.40 4.31
C TYR A 43 -1.11 -13.85 5.76
N GLU A 44 -1.68 -14.99 6.15
CA GLU A 44 -1.52 -15.55 7.50
C GLU A 44 -0.04 -15.84 7.81
N CYS A 45 0.64 -16.57 6.91
CA CYS A 45 2.07 -16.85 7.10
C CYS A 45 2.92 -15.56 7.03
N LEU A 46 2.52 -14.58 6.22
CA LEU A 46 3.17 -13.27 6.17
C LEU A 46 3.04 -12.54 7.52
N GLY A 47 1.86 -12.58 8.13
CA GLY A 47 1.59 -12.00 9.44
C GLY A 47 2.39 -12.66 10.56
N GLU A 48 2.43 -13.99 10.60
CA GLU A 48 3.21 -14.75 11.57
C GLU A 48 4.71 -14.44 11.48
N LEU A 49 5.29 -14.58 10.28
CA LEU A 49 6.72 -14.35 10.10
C LEU A 49 7.07 -12.87 10.23
N GLY A 50 6.25 -11.98 9.69
CA GLY A 50 6.39 -10.53 9.84
C GLY A 50 6.38 -10.09 11.29
N GLY A 51 5.49 -10.66 12.12
CA GLY A 51 5.46 -10.40 13.55
C GLY A 51 6.78 -10.73 14.25
N LEU A 52 7.42 -11.85 13.90
CA LEU A 52 8.74 -12.23 14.44
C LEU A 52 9.84 -11.24 14.04
N PHE A 53 9.77 -10.66 12.84
CA PHE A 53 10.69 -9.61 12.41
C PHE A 53 10.46 -8.30 13.16
N GLU A 54 9.20 -7.93 13.41
CA GLU A 54 8.87 -6.69 14.14
C GLU A 54 9.44 -6.69 15.56
N GLU A 55 9.48 -7.86 16.24
CA GLU A 55 10.09 -8.02 17.57
C GLU A 55 11.58 -7.66 17.62
N VAL A 56 12.26 -7.64 16.47
CA VAL A 56 13.71 -7.41 16.36
C VAL A 56 14.07 -6.31 15.37
N SER A 57 13.06 -5.57 14.89
CA SER A 57 13.16 -4.59 13.80
C SER A 57 14.13 -3.45 14.09
N ASP A 58 14.27 -3.08 15.36
CA ASP A 58 15.22 -2.09 15.89
C ASP A 58 16.69 -2.44 15.60
N ARG A 59 16.99 -3.71 15.34
CA ARG A 59 18.32 -4.23 15.05
C ARG A 59 18.54 -4.55 13.57
N ILE A 60 17.53 -4.38 12.73
CA ILE A 60 17.60 -4.71 11.30
C ILE A 60 17.85 -3.43 10.50
N PRO A 61 19.02 -3.31 9.84
CA PRO A 61 19.32 -2.18 8.99
C PRO A 61 18.29 -2.04 7.87
N ALA A 62 17.80 -0.82 7.64
CA ALA A 62 16.83 -0.53 6.57
C ALA A 62 15.55 -1.38 6.60
N TRP A 63 15.08 -1.80 7.79
CA TRP A 63 13.82 -2.55 7.93
C TRP A 63 12.63 -1.82 7.28
N GLY A 64 12.50 -0.51 7.50
CA GLY A 64 11.40 0.31 6.96
C GLY A 64 11.13 0.09 5.46
N PRO A 65 12.06 0.47 4.56
CA PRO A 65 11.91 0.25 3.12
C PRO A 65 12.16 -1.20 2.68
N GLY A 66 12.82 -2.01 3.52
CA GLY A 66 13.27 -3.36 3.19
C GLY A 66 12.43 -4.49 3.79
N GLY A 67 11.30 -4.22 4.44
CA GLY A 67 10.53 -5.28 5.09
C GLY A 67 9.24 -4.81 5.71
N GLN A 68 9.27 -3.65 6.37
CA GLN A 68 8.10 -3.07 7.03
C GLN A 68 6.94 -2.77 6.07
N ILE A 69 7.23 -2.54 4.78
CA ILE A 69 6.21 -2.39 3.72
C ILE A 69 5.24 -3.58 3.71
N PHE A 70 5.76 -4.81 3.83
CA PHE A 70 4.93 -6.01 3.75
C PHE A 70 4.18 -6.28 5.05
N THR A 71 4.79 -5.98 6.20
CA THR A 71 4.14 -6.15 7.50
C THR A 71 3.02 -5.12 7.69
N ASP A 72 3.24 -3.87 7.30
CA ASP A 72 2.22 -2.82 7.36
C ASP A 72 1.07 -3.08 6.39
N PHE A 73 1.36 -3.58 5.18
CA PHE A 73 0.31 -4.03 4.27
C PHE A 73 -0.58 -5.11 4.90
N HIS A 74 0.02 -6.13 5.52
CA HIS A 74 -0.73 -7.17 6.23
C HIS A 74 -1.56 -6.59 7.38
N GLN A 75 -0.99 -5.67 8.17
CA GLN A 75 -1.69 -5.01 9.28
C GLN A 75 -2.89 -4.19 8.80
N ILE A 76 -2.74 -3.44 7.69
CA ILE A 76 -3.83 -2.69 7.07
C ILE A 76 -4.96 -3.64 6.66
N LYS A 77 -4.64 -4.75 5.97
CA LYS A 77 -5.64 -5.76 5.57
C LYS A 77 -6.39 -6.31 6.78
N LYS A 78 -5.66 -6.75 7.80
CA LYS A 78 -6.25 -7.32 9.01
C LYS A 78 -7.15 -6.32 9.73
N ARG A 79 -6.71 -5.07 9.90
CA ARG A 79 -7.52 -4.03 10.54
C ARG A 79 -8.78 -3.70 9.75
N LEU A 80 -8.72 -3.77 8.42
CA LEU A 80 -9.88 -3.55 7.56
C LEU A 80 -10.99 -4.59 7.80
N GLU A 81 -10.61 -5.84 8.10
CA GLU A 81 -11.56 -6.91 8.44
C GLU A 81 -12.22 -6.73 9.81
N GLU A 82 -11.58 -5.95 10.69
CA GLU A 82 -12.01 -5.72 12.08
C GLU A 82 -12.66 -4.33 12.29
N ILE A 83 -12.95 -3.58 11.21
CA ILE A 83 -13.51 -2.22 11.30
C ILE A 83 -14.87 -2.22 12.02
N GLY A 84 -14.98 -1.35 13.01
CA GLY A 84 -16.23 -1.04 13.71
C GLY A 84 -16.65 0.44 13.65
N SER A 85 -15.82 1.36 13.16
CA SER A 85 -16.16 2.80 13.06
C SER A 85 -15.42 3.56 11.96
N ASP A 86 -15.96 4.73 11.59
CA ASP A 86 -15.39 5.60 10.56
C ASP A 86 -14.03 6.21 10.97
N GLU A 87 -13.82 6.48 12.26
CA GLU A 87 -12.51 6.92 12.77
C GLU A 87 -11.41 5.88 12.52
N GLN A 88 -11.72 4.59 12.68
CA GLN A 88 -10.77 3.51 12.40
C GLN A 88 -10.46 3.43 10.91
N VAL A 89 -11.45 3.68 10.05
CA VAL A 89 -11.22 3.79 8.60
C VAL A 89 -10.23 4.91 8.32
N LYS A 90 -10.43 6.09 8.91
CA LYS A 90 -9.52 7.23 8.71
C LYS A 90 -8.08 6.92 9.15
N GLU A 91 -7.89 6.29 10.30
CA GLU A 91 -6.55 5.86 10.76
C GLU A 91 -5.89 4.89 9.76
N ILE A 92 -6.67 3.95 9.21
CA ILE A 92 -6.19 3.01 8.19
C ILE A 92 -5.78 3.74 6.91
N ILE A 93 -6.51 4.78 6.49
CA ILE A 93 -6.15 5.60 5.32
C ILE A 93 -4.86 6.38 5.57
N GLU A 94 -4.67 6.96 6.75
CA GLU A 94 -3.41 7.62 7.12
C GLU A 94 -2.22 6.64 7.05
N TRP A 95 -2.43 5.38 7.45
CA TRP A 95 -1.44 4.32 7.32
C TRP A 95 -1.20 3.93 5.86
N ALA A 96 -2.25 3.90 5.04
CA ALA A 96 -2.16 3.63 3.61
C ALA A 96 -1.31 4.67 2.89
N HIS A 97 -1.43 5.97 3.23
CA HIS A 97 -0.55 7.02 2.70
C HIS A 97 0.90 6.87 3.16
N SER A 98 1.13 6.48 4.42
CA SER A 98 2.49 6.18 4.90
C SER A 98 3.11 5.00 4.13
N LEU A 99 2.30 4.00 3.79
CA LEU A 99 2.71 2.86 2.99
C LEU A 99 2.96 3.25 1.52
N GLU A 100 2.11 4.09 0.92
CA GLU A 100 2.30 4.67 -0.41
C GLU A 100 3.69 5.30 -0.55
N LEU A 101 4.07 6.18 0.38
CA LEU A 101 5.37 6.86 0.33
C LEU A 101 6.55 5.88 0.37
N ARG A 102 6.42 4.78 1.13
CA ARG A 102 7.47 3.76 1.23
C ARG A 102 7.51 2.82 0.03
N LEU A 103 6.37 2.52 -0.58
CA LEU A 103 6.31 1.76 -1.84
C LEU A 103 7.08 2.48 -2.95
N VAL A 104 6.97 3.82 -3.03
CA VAL A 104 7.74 4.63 -3.99
C VAL A 104 9.24 4.53 -3.75
N ALA A 105 9.65 4.47 -2.48
CA ALA A 105 11.06 4.36 -2.09
C ALA A 105 11.60 2.92 -2.06
N MET A 106 10.75 1.91 -2.32
CA MET A 106 11.12 0.50 -2.19
C MET A 106 12.19 0.12 -3.22
N PRO A 107 13.31 -0.48 -2.80
CA PRO A 107 14.32 -0.97 -3.74
C PRO A 107 13.80 -2.22 -4.45
N VAL A 108 13.32 -2.05 -5.69
CA VAL A 108 12.86 -3.15 -6.54
C VAL A 108 14.04 -3.69 -7.35
N THR A 109 14.63 -4.79 -6.92
CA THR A 109 15.82 -5.38 -7.56
C THR A 109 15.50 -6.59 -8.43
N ASN A 110 14.33 -7.21 -8.26
CA ASN A 110 13.94 -8.40 -9.01
C ASN A 110 12.46 -8.37 -9.47
N PRO A 111 12.06 -9.23 -10.43
CA PRO A 111 10.68 -9.27 -10.95
C PRO A 111 9.63 -9.66 -9.90
N LEU A 112 9.99 -10.50 -8.93
CA LEU A 112 9.09 -10.96 -7.88
C LEU A 112 8.70 -9.79 -6.96
N GLN A 113 9.68 -9.01 -6.52
CA GLN A 113 9.47 -7.78 -5.76
C GLN A 113 8.64 -6.76 -6.54
N ARG A 114 8.88 -6.64 -7.85
CA ARG A 114 8.10 -5.74 -8.71
C ARG A 114 6.63 -6.14 -8.70
N LEU A 115 6.36 -7.42 -8.92
CA LEU A 115 4.98 -7.93 -8.93
C LEU A 115 4.31 -7.75 -7.55
N ALA A 116 5.01 -8.08 -6.47
CA ALA A 116 4.49 -7.86 -5.12
C ALA A 116 4.22 -6.37 -4.82
N ALA A 117 5.15 -5.48 -5.19
CA ALA A 117 4.97 -4.04 -5.05
C ALA A 117 3.77 -3.53 -5.86
N THR A 118 3.55 -4.06 -7.08
CA THR A 118 2.34 -3.77 -7.86
C THR A 118 1.08 -4.24 -7.14
N VAL A 119 1.04 -5.48 -6.63
CA VAL A 119 -0.13 -6.00 -5.88
C VAL A 119 -0.46 -5.11 -4.67
N VAL A 120 0.55 -4.78 -3.87
CA VAL A 120 0.38 -3.91 -2.70
C VAL A 120 -0.06 -2.51 -3.14
N SER A 121 0.54 -1.95 -4.20
CA SER A 121 0.18 -0.63 -4.73
C SER A 121 -1.25 -0.59 -5.25
N LYS A 122 -1.71 -1.62 -5.97
CA LYS A 122 -3.11 -1.71 -6.43
C LYS A 122 -4.08 -1.68 -5.24
N TYR A 123 -3.74 -2.41 -4.17
CA TYR A 123 -4.56 -2.44 -2.96
C TYR A 123 -4.59 -1.09 -2.24
N VAL A 124 -3.43 -0.47 -2.03
CA VAL A 124 -3.31 0.86 -1.39
C VAL A 124 -4.04 1.92 -2.20
N PHE A 125 -3.91 1.91 -3.53
CA PHE A 125 -4.66 2.80 -4.41
C PHE A 125 -6.16 2.62 -4.24
N LYS A 126 -6.66 1.37 -4.32
CA LYS A 126 -8.09 1.06 -4.15
C LYS A 126 -8.62 1.60 -2.82
N LEU A 127 -7.83 1.47 -1.76
CA LEU A 127 -8.20 1.88 -0.42
C LEU A 127 -8.29 3.41 -0.29
N ILE A 128 -7.25 4.14 -0.74
CA ILE A 128 -7.22 5.61 -0.69
C ILE A 128 -8.30 6.19 -1.60
N TYR A 129 -8.35 5.76 -2.87
CA TYR A 129 -9.33 6.25 -3.83
C TYR A 129 -10.77 5.95 -3.37
N GLY A 130 -11.03 4.75 -2.83
CA GLY A 130 -12.35 4.37 -2.34
C GLY A 130 -12.85 5.23 -1.18
N TYR A 131 -11.95 5.80 -0.37
CA TYR A 131 -12.31 6.65 0.77
C TYR A 131 -12.33 8.14 0.42
N GLU A 132 -11.30 8.63 -0.28
CA GLU A 132 -11.10 10.05 -0.55
C GLU A 132 -11.66 10.51 -1.90
N GLY A 133 -11.85 9.58 -2.85
CA GLY A 133 -12.22 9.88 -4.23
C GLY A 133 -11.10 10.57 -5.04
N THR A 134 -9.87 10.58 -4.53
CA THR A 134 -8.71 11.24 -5.14
C THR A 134 -7.78 10.21 -5.77
N GLU A 135 -7.28 10.50 -6.98
CA GLU A 135 -6.23 9.68 -7.58
C GLU A 135 -4.87 9.98 -6.92
N THR A 136 -4.15 8.94 -6.53
CA THR A 136 -2.77 9.06 -6.07
C THR A 136 -1.81 8.90 -7.25
N GLU A 137 -1.13 9.97 -7.65
CA GLU A 137 -0.16 9.93 -8.76
C GLU A 137 1.12 9.16 -8.43
N ASN A 138 1.47 9.04 -7.14
CA ASN A 138 2.81 8.64 -6.72
C ASN A 138 3.06 7.13 -6.78
N LEU A 139 2.02 6.29 -6.70
CA LEU A 139 2.18 4.84 -6.64
C LEU A 139 2.83 4.28 -7.92
N PRO A 140 3.69 3.23 -7.82
CA PRO A 140 4.39 2.62 -8.95
C PRO A 140 3.46 1.70 -9.77
N LEU A 141 2.35 2.25 -10.24
CA LEU A 141 1.34 1.59 -11.08
C LEU A 141 1.45 2.09 -12.52
N SER A 142 1.18 1.21 -13.48
CA SER A 142 1.02 1.63 -14.87
C SER A 142 -0.28 2.43 -15.04
N TYR A 143 -0.43 3.10 -16.19
CA TYR A 143 -1.69 3.78 -16.52
C TYR A 143 -2.83 2.77 -16.69
N GLU A 144 -2.53 1.62 -17.29
CA GLU A 144 -3.49 0.52 -17.48
C GLU A 144 -3.96 -0.05 -16.13
N ASP A 145 -3.06 -0.18 -15.16
CA ASP A 145 -3.39 -0.63 -13.80
C ASP A 145 -4.37 0.34 -13.13
N LYS A 146 -4.16 1.66 -13.27
CA LYS A 146 -5.05 2.67 -12.69
C LYS A 146 -6.43 2.64 -13.33
N LEU A 147 -6.51 2.48 -14.66
CA LEU A 147 -7.78 2.37 -15.38
C LEU A 147 -8.57 1.10 -15.02
N GLU A 148 -7.89 -0.04 -14.92
CA GLU A 148 -8.51 -1.31 -14.48
C GLU A 148 -9.17 -1.12 -13.10
N ILE A 149 -8.44 -0.50 -12.17
CA ILE A 149 -8.93 -0.25 -10.81
C ILE A 149 -10.11 0.73 -10.79
N ALA A 150 -10.02 1.84 -11.52
CA ALA A 150 -11.12 2.81 -11.59
C ALA A 150 -12.39 2.15 -12.15
N SER A 151 -12.24 1.32 -13.19
CA SER A 151 -13.35 0.53 -13.75
C SER A 151 -13.94 -0.47 -12.73
N ASP A 152 -13.11 -1.17 -11.94
CA ASP A 152 -13.60 -2.09 -10.91
C ASP A 152 -14.44 -1.37 -9.84
N LEU A 153 -14.05 -0.13 -9.50
CA LEU A 153 -14.71 0.68 -8.47
C LEU A 153 -15.99 1.34 -8.99
N GLU A 154 -16.05 1.72 -10.27
CA GLU A 154 -17.30 2.18 -10.90
C GLU A 154 -18.35 1.08 -11.02
N ILE A 155 -17.94 -0.21 -11.02
CA ILE A 155 -18.82 -1.37 -11.07
C ILE A 155 -19.31 -1.80 -9.66
N LEU A 156 -18.67 -1.34 -8.58
CA LEU A 156 -19.13 -1.58 -7.21
C LEU A 156 -20.07 -0.45 -6.73
N PRO A 157 -21.38 -0.71 -6.55
CA PRO A 157 -22.27 0.32 -6.05
C PRO A 157 -22.08 0.53 -4.54
N ASN A 158 -21.85 1.80 -4.18
CA ASN A 158 -22.19 2.45 -2.91
C ASN A 158 -21.42 2.02 -1.64
N PHE A 159 -20.25 2.63 -1.42
CA PHE A 159 -20.09 3.33 -0.14
C PHE A 159 -20.88 4.63 -0.25
N THR A 160 -21.93 4.76 0.55
CA THR A 160 -22.83 5.92 0.54
C THR A 160 -22.06 7.15 1.02
N MET A 161 -21.48 7.93 0.10
CA MET A 161 -21.06 9.30 0.37
C MET A 161 -22.31 10.18 0.47
N ASP A 162 -22.91 10.26 1.65
CA ASP A 162 -23.81 11.38 1.99
C ASP A 162 -22.97 12.57 2.45
N CYS A 163 -22.25 13.18 1.51
CA CYS A 163 -21.64 14.50 1.69
C CYS A 163 -22.49 15.54 0.97
N THR A 164 -23.56 15.97 1.64
CA THR A 164 -24.31 17.17 1.25
C THR A 164 -23.47 18.42 1.53
N ALA A 165 -22.76 18.90 0.51
CA ALA A 165 -22.30 20.28 0.47
C ALA A 165 -22.20 20.76 -0.99
N SER A 166 -23.28 21.34 -1.51
CA SER A 166 -23.25 22.07 -2.78
C SER A 166 -22.29 23.27 -2.72
N PRO A 167 -21.40 23.45 -3.70
CA PRO A 167 -20.84 24.76 -3.98
C PRO A 167 -21.74 25.48 -4.99
N LYS A 168 -22.16 26.69 -4.61
CA LYS A 168 -22.96 27.60 -5.42
C LYS A 168 -22.27 27.89 -6.76
N SER A 169 -23.02 27.66 -7.83
CA SER A 169 -22.75 28.14 -9.19
C SER A 169 -22.41 29.63 -9.21
N VAL A 170 -21.17 29.99 -9.58
CA VAL A 170 -20.82 31.35 -10.00
C VAL A 170 -20.87 31.40 -11.52
N VAL A 171 -21.95 31.98 -12.04
CA VAL A 171 -22.12 32.30 -13.45
C VAL A 171 -21.25 33.52 -13.79
N SER A 172 -20.40 33.36 -14.80
CA SER A 172 -19.63 34.42 -15.44
C SER A 172 -20.51 35.23 -16.40
N CYS A 173 -20.34 36.55 -16.43
CA CYS A 173 -20.74 37.39 -17.56
C CYS A 173 -19.68 38.48 -17.77
N ASN A 174 -18.89 38.32 -18.83
CA ASN A 174 -18.07 39.35 -19.43
C ASN A 174 -18.96 40.44 -20.04
N SER A 175 -18.60 41.71 -19.83
CA SER A 175 -19.04 42.81 -20.70
C SER A 175 -17.87 43.72 -21.02
N SER A 176 -17.40 43.60 -22.25
CA SER A 176 -16.43 44.47 -22.89
C SER A 176 -17.08 45.78 -23.34
N GLY A 177 -16.58 46.91 -22.82
CA GLY A 177 -16.32 48.15 -23.56
C GLY A 177 -17.49 49.07 -23.92
N GLN A 178 -17.53 50.25 -23.29
CA GLN A 178 -17.70 51.53 -24.01
C GLN A 178 -17.29 52.74 -23.14
N ARG A 179 -16.50 53.63 -23.75
CA ARG A 179 -16.05 54.94 -23.23
C ARG A 179 -17.22 55.93 -23.18
N CYS A 180 -17.19 56.85 -22.21
CA CYS A 180 -17.08 58.31 -22.39
C CYS A 180 -17.57 59.06 -21.13
N SER A 181 -16.69 59.85 -20.51
CA SER A 181 -17.02 61.11 -19.80
C SER A 181 -17.51 62.16 -20.83
N PRO A 182 -18.03 63.37 -20.50
CA PRO A 182 -18.02 64.08 -19.20
C PRO A 182 -19.33 64.82 -18.83
N SER A 183 -19.42 65.33 -17.60
CA SER A 183 -19.84 66.70 -17.22
C SER A 183 -19.57 66.90 -15.74
#